data_AF-A0A845FB40-F1
#
_entry.id   AF-A0A845FB40-F1
#
_cell.length_a   1.000
_cell.length_b   1.000
_cell.length_c   1.000
_cell.angle_alpha   90.00
_cell.angle_beta   90.00
_cell.angle_gamma   90.00
#
_symmetry.space_group_name_H-M   'P 1'
#
loop_
_entity.id
_entity.type
_entity.pdbx_description
1 polymer ?
#
loop_
_entity_poly.entity_id
_entity_poly.type
_entity_poly.pdbx_seq_one_letter_code
_entity_poly.pdbx_strand_id
1 'polypeptide(L)'
;MAKKDWSGILFFISGIILYGFTAVGAVIHLSFIESWNNPPGLYWSAVLQGGLMFPMILSWILMVLGILFMFSKELRKAYQRLSN
;
A
#
# COMPACT_ATOMS: atom_id res chain seq x y z
N MET A 1 24.76 4.55 -2.41
CA MET A 1 23.33 4.54 -2.81
C MET A 1 23.02 5.80 -3.58
N ALA A 2 22.42 5.72 -4.76
CA ALA A 2 22.04 6.92 -5.49
C ALA A 2 20.86 7.61 -4.78
N LYS A 3 20.73 8.94 -4.89
CA LYS A 3 19.61 9.71 -4.30
C LYS A 3 18.23 9.12 -4.65
N LYS A 4 18.13 8.52 -5.85
CA LYS A 4 16.93 7.82 -6.35
C LYS A 4 16.57 6.56 -5.55
N ASP A 5 17.58 5.81 -5.10
CA ASP A 5 17.36 4.57 -4.33
C ASP A 5 16.80 4.93 -2.95
N TRP A 6 17.35 6.00 -2.34
CA TRP A 6 16.84 6.56 -1.09
C TRP A 6 15.40 7.08 -1.19
N SER A 7 15.05 7.78 -2.28
CA SER A 7 13.65 8.18 -2.50
C SER A 7 12.72 6.98 -2.68
N GLY A 8 13.17 5.92 -3.37
CA GLY A 8 12.40 4.69 -3.53
C GLY A 8 12.12 4.00 -2.20
N ILE A 9 13.14 3.87 -1.34
CA ILE A 9 13.01 3.32 0.01
C ILE A 9 12.04 4.17 0.84
N LEU A 10 12.17 5.49 0.80
CA LEU A 10 11.31 6.40 1.57
C LEU A 10 9.84 6.29 1.14
N PHE A 11 9.55 6.28 -0.17
CA PHE A 11 8.20 6.06 -0.68
C PHE A 11 7.64 4.69 -0.28
N PHE A 12 8.45 3.64 -0.37
CA PHE A 12 8.02 2.29 0.00
C PHE A 12 7.68 2.18 1.49
N ILE A 13 8.55 2.64 2.37
CA ILE A 13 8.33 2.63 3.82
C ILE A 13 7.11 3.48 4.18
N SER A 14 6.96 4.66 3.57
CA SER A 14 5.80 5.53 3.79
C SER A 14 4.50 4.84 3.38
N GLY A 15 4.50 4.14 2.25
CA GLY A 15 3.37 3.32 1.81
C GLY A 15 3.03 2.19 2.78
N ILE A 16 4.04 1.46 3.29
CA ILE A 16 3.82 0.39 4.29
C ILE A 16 3.22 0.96 5.58
N ILE A 17 3.77 2.06 6.09
CA ILE A 17 3.30 2.70 7.32
C ILE A 17 1.85 3.16 7.14
N LEU A 18 1.56 3.85 6.03
CA LEU A 18 0.21 4.32 5.73
C LEU A 18 -0.78 3.15 5.60
N TYR A 19 -0.39 2.07 4.92
CA TYR A 19 -1.21 0.86 4.82
C TYR A 19 -1.49 0.25 6.19
N GLY A 20 -0.45 0.10 7.03
CA GLY A 20 -0.56 -0.44 8.37
C GLY A 20 -1.53 0.35 9.25
N PHE A 21 -1.39 1.68 9.29
CA PHE A 21 -2.32 2.55 10.02
C PHE A 21 -3.74 2.48 9.46
N THR A 22 -3.89 2.41 8.14
CA THR A 22 -5.21 2.30 7.50
C THR A 22 -5.88 0.96 7.85
N ALA A 23 -5.13 -0.14 7.85
CA ALA A 23 -5.63 -1.45 8.21
C ALA A 23 -6.02 -1.52 9.70
N VAL A 24 -5.19 -0.99 10.60
CA VAL A 24 -5.52 -0.89 12.04
C VAL A 24 -6.73 0.00 12.25
N GLY A 25 -6.80 1.16 11.59
CA GLY A 25 -7.94 2.07 11.67
C GLY A 25 -9.24 1.43 11.18
N ALA A 26 -9.18 0.62 10.12
CA ALA A 26 -10.33 -0.13 9.63
C ALA A 26 -10.83 -1.14 10.68
N VAL A 27 -9.90 -1.88 11.32
CA VAL A 27 -10.23 -2.85 12.38
C VAL A 27 -10.79 -2.15 13.63
N ILE A 28 -10.23 -0.99 14.02
CA ILE A 28 -10.75 -0.25 15.17
C ILE A 28 -12.18 0.24 14.89
N HIS A 29 -12.43 0.82 13.71
CA HIS A 29 -13.79 1.23 13.32
C HIS A 29 -14.78 0.06 13.27
N LEU A 30 -14.34 -1.14 12.89
CA LEU A 30 -15.15 -2.36 12.90
C LEU A 30 -15.62 -2.77 14.29
N SER A 31 -14.86 -2.48 15.34
CA SER A 31 -15.24 -2.76 16.73
C SER A 31 -16.54 -2.06 17.15
N PHE A 32 -16.91 -0.99 16.45
CA PHE A 32 -18.10 -0.19 16.74
C PHE A 32 -19.29 -0.50 15.80
N ILE A 33 -19.09 -1.37 14.81
CA ILE A 33 -20.15 -1.78 13.88
C ILE A 33 -20.79 -3.05 14.45
N GLU A 34 -22.01 -2.92 14.99
CA GLU A 34 -22.88 -4.07 15.26
C GLU A 34 -23.01 -4.88 13.97
N SER A 35 -22.68 -6.18 14.01
CA SER A 35 -22.64 -7.18 12.90
C SER A 35 -21.26 -7.70 12.47
N TRP A 36 -20.14 -7.33 13.11
CA TRP A 36 -18.81 -7.89 12.75
C TRP A 36 -18.76 -9.44 12.75
N ASN A 37 -19.50 -10.07 13.65
CA ASN A 37 -19.57 -11.53 13.75
C ASN A 37 -20.47 -12.19 12.69
N ASN A 38 -21.25 -11.43 11.90
CA ASN A 38 -22.20 -12.03 10.96
C ASN A 38 -22.52 -11.13 9.74
N PRO A 39 -21.94 -11.38 8.56
CA PRO A 39 -20.90 -12.39 8.26
C PRO A 39 -19.49 -11.94 8.68
N PRO A 40 -18.62 -12.83 9.19
CA PRO A 40 -17.22 -12.53 9.41
C PRO A 40 -16.51 -12.21 8.08
N GLY A 41 -15.63 -11.21 8.08
CA GLY A 41 -14.86 -10.83 6.87
C GLY A 41 -15.23 -9.48 6.24
N LEU A 42 -15.94 -8.60 6.96
CA LEU A 42 -16.37 -7.27 6.47
C LEU A 42 -15.27 -6.20 6.46
N TYR A 43 -14.01 -6.58 6.27
CA TYR A 43 -12.90 -5.63 6.15
C TYR A 43 -13.17 -4.56 5.09
N TRP A 44 -13.65 -4.98 3.92
CA TRP A 44 -13.96 -4.06 2.83
C TRP A 44 -15.10 -3.10 3.17
N SER A 45 -16.14 -3.57 3.85
CA SER A 45 -17.23 -2.70 4.30
C SER A 45 -16.74 -1.64 5.29
N ALA A 46 -15.81 -2.00 6.17
CA ALA A 46 -15.19 -1.04 7.09
C ALA A 46 -14.32 0.00 6.40
N VAL A 47 -13.55 -0.44 5.41
CA VAL A 47 -12.73 0.47 4.61
C VAL A 47 -13.61 1.45 3.84
N LEU A 48 -14.73 0.98 3.29
CA LEU A 48 -15.70 1.81 2.58
C LEU A 48 -16.44 2.77 3.53
N GLN A 49 -17.01 2.27 4.62
CA GLN A 49 -17.79 3.07 5.58
C GLN A 49 -16.92 4.04 6.37
N GLY A 50 -15.70 3.64 6.73
CA GLY A 50 -14.72 4.49 7.42
C GLY A 50 -14.03 5.51 6.52
N GLY A 51 -14.37 5.57 5.22
CA GLY A 51 -13.73 6.50 4.27
C GLY A 51 -12.24 6.22 4.06
N LEU A 52 -11.77 5.02 4.39
CA LEU A 52 -10.36 4.62 4.38
C LEU A 52 -9.86 4.19 2.99
N MET A 53 -10.72 4.27 1.98
CA MET A 53 -10.39 3.88 0.61
C MET A 53 -9.29 4.76 -0.01
N PHE A 54 -9.33 6.07 0.25
CA PHE A 54 -8.29 6.99 -0.22
C PHE A 54 -6.90 6.67 0.35
N PRO A 55 -6.69 6.62 1.69
CA PRO A 55 -5.37 6.30 2.24
C PRO A 55 -4.90 4.89 1.85
N MET A 56 -5.83 3.95 1.64
CA MET A 56 -5.50 2.61 1.15
C MET A 56 -4.93 2.64 -0.27
N ILE A 57 -5.62 3.27 -1.22
CA ILE A 57 -5.15 3.37 -2.61
C ILE A 57 -3.83 4.14 -2.68
N LEU A 58 -3.73 5.24 -1.93
CA LEU A 58 -2.50 6.02 -1.84
C LEU A 58 -1.32 5.17 -1.34
N SER A 59 -1.54 4.34 -0.33
CA SER A 59 -0.51 3.44 0.20
C SER A 59 0.02 2.48 -0.87
N TRP A 60 -0.87 1.90 -1.69
CA TRP A 60 -0.48 1.01 -2.79
C TRP A 60 0.33 1.73 -3.86
N ILE A 61 -0.10 2.93 -4.25
CA ILE A 61 0.63 3.76 -5.21
C ILE A 61 2.03 4.06 -4.69
N LEU A 62 2.17 4.46 -3.43
CA LEU A 62 3.47 4.77 -2.81
C LEU A 62 4.38 3.54 -2.77
N MET A 63 3.84 2.37 -2.43
CA MET A 63 4.62 1.13 -2.42
C MET A 63 5.09 0.75 -3.83
N VAL A 64 4.20 0.81 -4.83
CA VAL A 64 4.55 0.51 -6.22
C VAL A 64 5.61 1.48 -6.75
N LEU A 65 5.42 2.79 -6.54
CA LEU A 65 6.40 3.80 -6.94
C LEU A 65 7.74 3.60 -6.22
N GLY A 66 7.72 3.25 -4.94
CA GLY A 66 8.91 2.93 -4.16
C GLY A 66 9.71 1.77 -4.74
N ILE A 67 9.02 0.65 -5.07
CA ILE A 67 9.62 -0.51 -5.73
C ILE A 67 10.17 -0.12 -7.11
N LEU A 68 9.39 0.59 -7.92
CA LEU A 68 9.82 1.01 -9.26
C LEU A 68 11.07 1.89 -9.21
N PHE A 69 11.16 2.84 -8.29
CA PHE A 69 12.34 3.67 -8.16
C PHE A 69 13.56 2.87 -7.67
N MET A 70 13.37 2.01 -6.67
CA MET A 70 14.43 1.19 -6.08
C MET A 70 15.02 0.20 -7.09
N PHE A 71 14.17 -0.45 -7.90
CA PHE A 71 14.60 -1.47 -8.88
C PHE A 71 14.67 -0.95 -10.32
N SER A 72 14.51 0.35 -10.56
CA SER A 72 14.49 0.94 -11.90
C SER A 72 15.69 0.55 -12.79
N LYS A 73 16.89 0.36 -12.21
CA LYS A 73 18.06 -0.08 -12.96
C LYS A 73 17.95 -1.54 -13.41
N GLU A 74 17.49 -2.42 -12.53
CA GLU A 74 17.33 -3.85 -12.82
C GLU A 74 16.13 -4.09 -13.76
N LEU A 75 15.04 -3.35 -13.58
CA LEU A 75 13.90 -3.34 -14.50
C LEU A 75 14.33 -2.92 -15.91
N ARG A 76 15.17 -1.88 -16.03
CA ARG A 76 15.69 -1.45 -17.34
C ARG A 76 16.54 -2.54 -18.00
N LYS A 77 17.40 -3.22 -17.23
CA LYS A 77 18.20 -4.33 -17.75
C LYS A 77 17.33 -5.52 -18.17
N ALA A 78 16.32 -5.87 -17.37
CA ALA A 78 15.38 -6.96 -17.69
C ALA A 78 14.59 -6.65 -18.97
N TYR A 79 14.11 -5.42 -19.11
CA TYR A 79 13.42 -4.97 -20.33
C TYR A 79 14.30 -5.11 -21.56
N GLN A 80 15.56 -4.65 -21.49
CA GLN A 80 16.52 -4.76 -22.61
C GLN A 80 16.85 -6.21 -22.99
N ARG A 81 16.81 -7.14 -22.02
CA ARG A 81 17.00 -8.58 -22.29
C ARG A 81 15.79 -9.24 -22.94
N LEU A 82 14.59 -8.76 -22.64
CA LEU A 82 13.34 -9.28 -23.21
C LEU A 82 13.03 -8.67 -24.59
N SER A 83 13.57 -7.48 -24.88
CA SER A 83 13.40 -6.79 -26.17
C SER A 83 14.44 -7.18 -27.23
N ASN A 84 15.43 -8.01 -26.88
CA ASN A 84 16.42 -8.60 -27.79
C ASN A 84 16.07 -10.07 -28.01
#